data_AF-A0A183Q893-F1
#
_entry.id   AF-A0A183Q893-F1
#
_cell.length_a   1.000
_cell.length_b   1.000
_cell.length_c   1.000
_cell.angle_alpha   90.00
_cell.angle_beta   90.00
_cell.angle_gamma   90.00
#
_symmetry.space_group_name_H-M   'P 1'
#
loop_
_entity.id
_entity.type
_entity.pdbx_description
1 polymer ?
#
loop_
_entity_poly.entity_id
_entity_poly.type
_entity_poly.pdbx_seq_one_letter_code
_entity_poly.pdbx_strand_id
1 'polypeptide(L)'
;EYERFKLLLKHIILATDLYQHISIIPEFIQLSNVSYDPFNRRHHELLLSILVTSCDLNDQCKHWLNTLDSAKFIYYEFFHQGDLEKSWNTIHLLSSFDREKAFIPELQIHFIDSIVLPCFK
;
A
#
# COMPACT_ATOMS: atom_id res chain seq x y z
N GLU A 1 30.02 -3.14 -2.86
CA GLU A 1 28.76 -3.64 -3.43
C GLU A 1 27.81 -4.20 -2.38
N TYR A 2 28.27 -5.09 -1.48
CA TYR A 2 27.44 -5.67 -0.42
C TYR A 2 26.70 -4.65 0.48
N GLU A 3 27.40 -3.63 0.98
CA GLU A 3 26.75 -2.58 1.80
C GLU A 3 25.73 -1.75 1.02
N ARG A 4 25.99 -1.51 -0.28
CA ARG A 4 25.02 -0.84 -1.17
C ARG A 4 23.77 -1.70 -1.35
N PHE A 5 23.94 -3.01 -1.51
CA PHE A 5 22.82 -3.95 -1.60
C PHE A 5 21.98 -3.97 -0.31
N LYS A 6 22.60 -3.99 0.87
CA LYS A 6 21.87 -3.92 2.15
C LYS A 6 21.04 -2.64 2.28
N LEU A 7 21.62 -1.50 1.91
CA LEU A 7 20.91 -0.22 1.96
C LEU A 7 19.73 -0.21 0.99
N LEU A 8 19.91 -0.76 -0.21
CA LEU A 8 18.84 -0.88 -1.20
C LEU A 8 17.72 -1.80 -0.71
N LEU A 9 18.07 -2.97 -0.16
CA LEU A 9 17.10 -3.92 0.39
C LEU A 9 16.30 -3.29 1.54
N LYS A 10 16.98 -2.57 2.44
CA LYS A 10 16.33 -1.83 3.52
C LYS A 10 15.35 -0.79 2.95
N HIS A 11 15.75 -0.03 1.93
CA HIS A 11 14.86 0.95 1.29
C HIS A 11 13.62 0.28 0.69
N ILE A 12 13.81 -0.82 -0.05
CA ILE A 12 12.71 -1.56 -0.68
C ILE A 12 11.71 -2.05 0.37
N ILE A 13 12.18 -2.69 1.44
CA ILE A 13 11.30 -3.21 2.51
C ILE A 13 10.57 -2.07 3.22
N LEU A 14 11.23 -0.94 3.49
CA LEU A 14 10.55 0.20 4.12
C LEU A 14 9.55 0.88 3.19
N ALA A 15 9.72 0.77 1.87
CA ALA A 15 8.80 1.34 0.89
C ALA A 15 7.48 0.56 0.75
N THR A 16 7.40 -0.69 1.22
CA THR A 16 6.13 -1.45 1.24
C THR A 16 5.18 -0.99 2.35
N ASP A 17 5.65 -0.18 3.31
CA ASP A 17 4.77 0.41 4.32
C ASP A 17 3.86 1.48 3.68
N LEU A 18 2.54 1.26 3.75
CA LEU A 18 1.55 2.18 3.18
C LEU A 18 1.61 3.58 3.83
N TYR A 19 2.03 3.70 5.09
CA TYR A 19 2.24 5.01 5.71
C TYR A 19 3.37 5.79 5.00
N GLN A 20 4.47 5.09 4.69
CA GLN A 20 5.57 5.66 3.93
C GLN A 20 5.11 6.03 2.52
N HIS A 21 4.34 5.18 1.85
CA HIS A 21 3.75 5.47 0.54
C HIS A 21 2.91 6.76 0.55
N ILE A 22 1.95 6.87 1.46
CA ILE A 22 1.08 8.06 1.59
C ILE A 22 1.93 9.33 1.78
N SER A 23 3.02 9.23 2.56
CA SER A 23 3.89 10.38 2.83
C SER A 23 4.63 10.90 1.59
N ILE A 24 4.94 10.04 0.60
CA ILE A 24 5.73 10.41 -0.58
C ILE A 24 4.88 10.74 -1.82
N ILE A 25 3.60 10.37 -1.85
CA ILE A 25 2.70 10.62 -2.99
C ILE A 25 2.70 12.10 -3.44
N PRO A 26 2.59 13.11 -2.56
CA PRO A 26 2.57 14.51 -3.01
C PRO A 26 3.83 14.92 -3.76
N GLU A 27 5.00 14.44 -3.32
CA GLU A 27 6.28 14.71 -3.97
C GLU A 27 6.43 13.94 -5.29
N PHE A 28 5.94 12.70 -5.34
CA PHE A 28 5.90 11.93 -6.58
C PHE A 28 5.00 12.57 -7.65
N ILE A 29 3.83 13.09 -7.25
CA ILE A 29 2.94 13.83 -8.15
C ILE A 29 3.62 15.11 -8.67
N GLN A 30 4.41 15.79 -7.85
CA GLN A 30 5.18 16.94 -8.32
C GLN A 30 6.23 16.50 -9.35
N LEU A 31 6.95 15.41 -9.08
CA LEU A 31 7.94 14.84 -9.99
C LEU A 31 7.33 14.43 -11.35
N SER A 32 6.13 13.86 -11.36
CA SER A 32 5.45 13.45 -12.59
C SER A 32 5.07 14.62 -13.51
N ASN A 33 4.97 15.85 -12.97
CA ASN A 33 4.64 17.05 -13.72
C ASN A 33 5.83 17.77 -14.38
N VAL A 34 7.07 17.55 -13.92
CA VAL A 34 8.26 18.23 -14.45
C VAL A 34 9.06 17.33 -15.39
N SER A 35 9.59 16.23 -14.88
CA SER A 35 10.27 15.14 -15.59
C SER A 35 11.19 14.40 -14.61
N TYR A 36 11.34 13.09 -14.80
CA TYR A 36 12.33 12.31 -14.08
C TYR A 36 13.77 12.68 -14.50
N ASP A 37 14.69 12.73 -13.53
CA ASP A 37 16.12 13.01 -13.74
C ASP A 37 16.95 11.83 -13.19
N PRO A 38 17.63 11.05 -14.06
CA PRO A 38 18.48 9.93 -13.65
C PRO A 38 19.71 10.30 -12.81
N PHE A 39 20.07 11.59 -12.74
CA PHE A 39 21.18 12.04 -11.90
C PHE A 39 20.72 12.56 -10.55
N ASN A 40 19.40 12.78 -10.39
CA ASN A 40 18.80 13.18 -9.14
C ASN A 40 18.52 11.95 -8.26
N ARG A 41 19.26 11.83 -7.17
CA ARG A 41 19.11 10.73 -6.21
C ARG A 41 17.70 10.66 -5.61
N ARG A 42 17.06 11.79 -5.33
CA ARG A 42 15.70 11.81 -4.76
C ARG A 42 14.68 11.29 -5.76
N HIS A 43 14.83 11.64 -7.05
CA HIS A 43 13.95 11.11 -8.11
C HIS A 43 14.07 9.58 -8.19
N HIS A 44 15.30 9.05 -8.14
CA HIS A 44 15.55 7.61 -8.08
C HIS A 44 14.89 6.94 -6.85
N GLU A 45 15.02 7.54 -5.67
CA GLU A 45 14.44 7.02 -4.43
C GLU A 45 12.90 7.00 -4.49
N LEU A 46 12.28 8.08 -4.98
CA LEU A 46 10.83 8.17 -5.17
C LEU A 46 10.34 7.13 -6.18
N LEU A 47 10.99 7.04 -7.35
CA LEU A 47 10.63 6.08 -8.38
C LEU A 47 10.73 4.64 -7.85
N LEU A 48 11.82 4.31 -7.15
CA LEU A 48 11.99 2.98 -6.57
C LEU A 48 10.88 2.67 -5.55
N SER A 49 10.56 3.62 -4.66
CA SER A 49 9.50 3.44 -3.69
C SER A 49 8.15 3.19 -4.35
N ILE A 50 7.78 3.98 -5.37
CA ILE A 50 6.53 3.78 -6.10
C ILE A 50 6.51 2.45 -6.85
N LEU A 51 7.60 2.06 -7.52
CA LEU A 51 7.68 0.76 -8.21
C LEU A 51 7.49 -0.42 -7.25
N VAL A 52 8.07 -0.35 -6.06
CA VAL A 52 7.89 -1.38 -5.02
C VAL A 52 6.43 -1.45 -4.58
N THR A 53 5.79 -0.32 -4.29
CA THR A 53 4.38 -0.29 -3.92
C THR A 53 3.47 -0.72 -5.08
N SER A 54 3.80 -0.37 -6.32
CA SER A 54 3.07 -0.85 -7.51
C SER A 54 3.12 -2.38 -7.63
N CYS A 55 4.27 -2.98 -7.31
CA CYS A 55 4.40 -4.44 -7.26
C CYS A 55 3.53 -5.03 -6.14
N ASP A 56 3.52 -4.42 -4.96
CA ASP A 56 2.74 -4.89 -3.81
C ASP A 56 1.22 -4.79 -4.04
N LEU A 57 0.79 -3.74 -4.75
CA LEU A 57 -0.63 -3.48 -5.06
C LEU A 57 -1.09 -4.03 -6.41
N ASN A 58 -0.28 -4.85 -7.10
CA ASN A 58 -0.50 -5.21 -8.50
C ASN A 58 -1.79 -6.01 -8.75
N ASP A 59 -2.34 -6.67 -7.73
CA ASP A 59 -3.63 -7.39 -7.79
C ASP A 59 -4.79 -6.48 -8.19
N GLN A 60 -4.69 -5.19 -7.86
CA GLN A 60 -5.70 -4.17 -8.17
C GLN A 60 -5.69 -3.78 -9.66
N CYS A 61 -4.64 -4.15 -10.40
CA CYS A 61 -4.53 -3.90 -11.84
C CYS A 61 -4.99 -5.09 -12.69
N LYS A 62 -5.48 -6.17 -12.07
CA LYS A 62 -5.94 -7.37 -12.77
C LYS A 62 -7.43 -7.28 -13.10
N HIS A 63 -7.96 -8.31 -13.76
CA HIS A 63 -9.40 -8.40 -14.01
C HIS A 63 -10.19 -8.50 -12.70
N TRP A 64 -11.42 -7.99 -12.73
CA TRP A 64 -12.33 -7.90 -11.58
C TRP A 64 -12.39 -9.16 -10.71
N LEU A 65 -12.46 -10.36 -11.31
CA LEU A 65 -12.53 -11.61 -10.55
C LEU A 65 -11.28 -11.85 -9.69
N ASN A 66 -10.10 -11.49 -10.19
CA ASN A 66 -8.86 -11.62 -9.43
C ASN A 66 -8.85 -10.62 -8.26
N THR A 67 -9.21 -9.36 -8.51
CA THR A 67 -9.30 -8.34 -7.47
C THR A 67 -10.32 -8.70 -6.40
N LEU A 68 -11.46 -9.27 -6.80
CA LEU A 68 -12.49 -9.76 -5.89
C LEU A 68 -11.96 -10.90 -5.01
N ASP A 69 -11.22 -11.85 -5.58
CA ASP A 69 -10.64 -12.95 -4.80
C ASP A 69 -9.53 -12.46 -3.87
N SER A 70 -8.64 -11.56 -4.30
CA SER A 70 -7.65 -10.92 -3.43
C SER A 70 -8.32 -10.18 -2.27
N ALA A 71 -9.39 -9.41 -2.53
CA ALA A 71 -10.13 -8.73 -1.46
C ALA A 71 -10.72 -9.70 -0.43
N LYS A 72 -11.25 -10.87 -0.85
CA LYS A 72 -11.74 -11.90 0.08
C LYS A 72 -10.64 -12.39 1.01
N PHE A 73 -9.44 -12.64 0.50
CA PHE A 73 -8.31 -13.07 1.33
C PHE A 73 -7.86 -11.99 2.31
N ILE A 74 -7.78 -10.73 1.86
CA ILE A 74 -7.43 -9.59 2.73
C ILE A 74 -8.43 -9.45 3.88
N TYR A 75 -9.74 -9.47 3.61
CA TYR A 75 -10.72 -9.34 4.69
C TYR A 75 -10.81 -10.58 5.58
N TYR A 76 -10.53 -11.78 5.04
CA TYR A 76 -10.39 -12.96 5.87
C TYR A 76 -9.28 -12.78 6.92
N GLU A 77 -8.12 -12.25 6.51
CA GLU A 77 -7.01 -11.94 7.39
C GLU A 77 -7.34 -10.82 8.39
N PHE A 78 -7.89 -9.69 7.92
CA PHE A 78 -8.26 -8.57 8.79
C PHE A 78 -9.28 -8.95 9.85
N PHE A 79 -10.30 -9.73 9.48
CA PHE A 79 -11.30 -10.18 10.44
C PHE A 79 -10.74 -11.20 11.43
N HIS A 80 -9.84 -12.09 10.99
CA HIS A 80 -9.16 -12.99 11.91
C HIS A 80 -8.31 -12.21 12.94
N GLN A 81 -7.56 -11.21 12.50
CA GLN A 81 -6.84 -10.32 13.41
C GLN A 81 -7.80 -9.56 14.33
N GLY A 82 -8.89 -9.02 13.80
CA GLY A 82 -9.88 -8.29 14.60
C GLY A 82 -10.54 -9.15 15.68
N ASP A 83 -10.80 -10.43 15.39
CA ASP A 83 -11.32 -11.37 16.39
C ASP A 83 -10.31 -11.62 17.53
N LEU A 84 -9.01 -11.73 17.19
CA LEU A 84 -7.94 -11.84 18.19
C LEU A 84 -7.85 -10.58 19.06
N GLU A 85 -7.89 -9.39 18.45
CA GLU A 85 -7.88 -8.10 19.17
C GLU A 85 -9.10 -7.94 20.08
N LYS A 86 -10.30 -8.36 19.64
CA LYS A 86 -11.50 -8.43 20.50
C LYS A 86 -11.26 -9.36 21.69
N SER A 87 -10.67 -10.54 21.47
CA SER A 87 -10.39 -11.50 22.55
C SER A 87 -9.44 -10.95 23.62
N TRP A 88 -8.56 -10.01 23.25
CA TRP A 88 -7.63 -9.35 24.16
C TRP A 88 -8.20 -8.07 24.80
N ASN A 89 -9.49 -7.79 24.60
CA ASN A 89 -10.15 -6.55 25.04
C ASN A 89 -9.42 -5.28 24.55
N THR A 90 -8.91 -5.30 23.32
CA THR A 90 -8.29 -4.11 22.72
C THR A 90 -9.34 -3.01 22.55
N ILE A 91 -9.04 -1.81 23.10
CA ILE A 91 -9.99 -0.68 23.19
C ILE A 91 -10.26 -0.04 21.82
N HIS A 92 -9.35 -0.19 20.85
CA HIS A 92 -9.38 0.53 19.57
C HIS A 92 -9.26 -0.39 18.37
N LEU A 93 -10.23 -1.28 18.18
CA LEU A 93 -10.35 -2.06 16.95
C LEU A 93 -10.76 -1.16 15.77
N LEU A 94 -10.01 -1.22 14.67
CA LEU A 94 -10.35 -0.52 13.43
C LEU A 94 -11.62 -1.11 12.79
N SER A 95 -12.50 -0.27 12.25
CA SER A 95 -13.75 -0.73 11.64
C SER A 95 -13.53 -1.67 10.45
N SER A 96 -12.38 -1.58 9.77
CA SER A 96 -12.01 -2.48 8.67
C SER A 96 -11.66 -3.90 9.13
N PHE A 97 -11.37 -4.10 10.42
CA PHE A 97 -11.01 -5.37 11.04
C PHE A 97 -12.21 -6.00 11.79
N ASP A 98 -13.29 -5.25 11.98
CA ASP A 98 -14.51 -5.74 12.64
C ASP A 98 -15.51 -6.32 11.63
N ARG A 99 -15.61 -7.66 11.54
CA ARG A 99 -16.55 -8.35 10.64
C ARG A 99 -18.02 -7.99 10.83
N GLU A 100 -18.38 -7.45 11.99
CA GLU A 100 -19.76 -7.07 12.32
C GLU A 100 -20.09 -5.63 11.87
N LYS A 101 -19.06 -4.83 11.55
CA LYS A 101 -19.19 -3.40 11.19
C LYS A 101 -18.65 -3.05 9.81
N ALA A 102 -17.70 -3.81 9.30
CA ALA A 102 -17.02 -3.50 8.05
C ALA A 102 -17.99 -3.53 6.85
N PHE A 103 -18.13 -2.40 6.15
CA PHE A 103 -18.79 -2.34 4.85
C PHE A 103 -17.75 -2.43 3.73
N ILE A 104 -17.45 -3.67 3.32
CA ILE A 104 -16.38 -4.00 2.36
C ILE A 104 -16.41 -3.15 1.08
N PRO A 105 -17.56 -2.94 0.40
CA PRO A 105 -17.58 -2.16 -0.83
C PRO A 105 -17.04 -0.73 -0.66
N GLU A 106 -17.44 -0.03 0.40
CA GLU A 106 -16.97 1.33 0.68
C GLU A 106 -15.49 1.35 1.06
N LEU A 107 -15.04 0.38 1.88
CA LEU A 107 -13.63 0.24 2.23
C LEU A 107 -12.75 -0.01 1.00
N GLN A 108 -13.20 -0.85 0.06
CA GLN A 108 -12.48 -1.11 -1.20
C GLN A 108 -12.44 0.11 -2.10
N ILE A 109 -13.55 0.84 -2.27
CA ILE A 109 -13.57 2.09 -3.04
C ILE A 109 -12.59 3.10 -2.43
N HIS A 110 -12.64 3.29 -1.11
CA HIS A 110 -11.75 4.22 -0.42
C HIS A 110 -10.26 3.83 -0.56
N PHE A 111 -9.95 2.54 -0.45
CA PHE A 111 -8.60 2.02 -0.66
C PHE A 111 -8.11 2.25 -2.08
N ILE A 112 -8.95 1.97 -3.08
CA ILE A 112 -8.60 2.18 -4.49
C ILE A 112 -8.35 3.67 -4.75
N ASP A 113 -9.27 4.54 -4.35
CA ASP A 113 -9.18 5.98 -4.62
C ASP A 113 -7.99 6.65 -3.90
N SER A 114 -7.72 6.25 -2.66
CA SER A 114 -6.76 6.94 -1.80
C SER A 114 -5.34 6.36 -1.87
N ILE A 115 -5.20 5.06 -2.15
CA ILE A 115 -3.91 4.36 -2.09
C ILE A 115 -3.47 3.88 -3.47
N VAL A 116 -4.36 3.17 -4.18
CA VAL A 116 -4.03 2.49 -5.43
C VAL A 116 -3.92 3.48 -6.58
N LEU A 117 -4.96 4.28 -6.84
CA LEU A 117 -4.99 5.20 -7.99
C LEU A 117 -3.81 6.20 -7.98
N PRO A 118 -3.41 6.81 -6.86
CA PRO A 118 -2.24 7.69 -6.84
C PRO A 118 -0.91 7.01 -7.21
N CYS A 119 -0.84 5.68 -7.13
CA CYS A 119 0.35 4.89 -7.50
C CYS A 119 0.42 4.64 -9.02
N PHE A 120 -0.73 4.59 -9.71
CA PHE A 120 -0.83 4.16 -11.12
C PHE A 120 -1.27 5.26 -12.10
N LYS A 121 -1.50 6.49 -11.62
CA LYS A 121 -1.98 7.63 -12.41
C LYS A 121 -0.84 8.57 -12.78
#